data_AF-A0AAN6YFQ4-F1
#
_entry.id   AF-A0AAN6YFQ4-F1
#
_cell.length_a   1.000
_cell.length_b   1.000
_cell.length_c   1.000
_cell.angle_alpha   90.00
_cell.angle_beta   90.00
_cell.angle_gamma   90.00
#
_symmetry.space_group_name_H-M   'P 1'
#
loop_
_entity.id
_entity.type
_entity.pdbx_description
1 polymer ?
#
loop_
_entity_poly.entity_id
_entity_poly.type
_entity_poly.pdbx_seq_one_letter_code
_entity_poly.pdbx_strand_id
1 'polypeptide(L)'
;MSPSISSILTAHKLPLLLHVIIETAAAFTFIFKPSRQLPPSLSSANPDKTSSPPSQTSCAAQTQTQSSSYDSHLSRRFIPSSPSPPPSSDGIATPTNETDVDDGKTKSEATTARKEVDLILLNYGGLLLTSNLISLVFLARPVFDDLAGLVSLCMASYHVWPAWRALTRMRLYAAAVERNAGGTGNQKFLGGPALHLVIHLGLLGGLVWAGVSV
;
A
#
# COMPACT_ATOMS: atom_id res chain seq x y z
N MET A 1 -0.55 -36.41 30.16
CA MET A 1 0.22 -36.66 28.92
C MET A 1 0.57 -35.31 28.32
N SER A 2 1.82 -34.87 28.45
CA SER A 2 2.27 -33.60 27.86
C SER A 2 2.38 -33.80 26.35
N PRO A 3 1.73 -32.99 25.50
CA PRO A 3 1.92 -33.07 24.07
C PRO A 3 3.40 -32.84 23.76
N SER A 4 4.04 -33.78 23.06
CA SER A 4 5.41 -33.60 22.58
C SER A 4 5.41 -32.39 21.63
N ILE A 5 6.39 -31.49 21.77
CA ILE A 5 6.54 -30.30 20.92
C ILE A 5 6.57 -30.69 19.43
N SER A 6 7.05 -31.91 19.13
CA SER A 6 7.05 -32.51 17.79
C SER A 6 5.65 -32.73 17.19
N SER A 7 4.60 -32.87 18.00
CA SER A 7 3.21 -32.98 17.50
C SER A 7 2.58 -31.63 17.16
N ILE A 8 3.12 -30.52 17.67
CA ILE A 8 2.56 -29.18 17.44
C ILE A 8 2.94 -28.65 16.05
N LEU A 9 4.09 -29.07 15.51
CA LEU A 9 4.60 -28.70 14.19
C LEU A 9 4.51 -29.89 13.21
N THR A 10 3.30 -30.32 12.89
CA THR A 10 3.12 -31.13 11.69
C THR A 10 3.49 -30.30 10.46
N ALA A 11 4.02 -30.95 9.41
CA ALA A 11 4.47 -30.26 8.21
C ALA A 11 3.41 -29.33 7.58
N HIS A 12 2.12 -29.69 7.70
CA HIS A 12 0.99 -28.91 7.19
C HIS A 12 0.71 -27.62 7.99
N LYS A 13 1.11 -27.56 9.26
CA LYS A 13 0.93 -26.35 10.11
C LYS A 13 2.03 -25.32 9.91
N LEU A 14 3.19 -25.73 9.39
CA LEU A 14 4.34 -24.85 9.21
C LEU A 14 4.02 -23.62 8.34
N PRO A 15 3.30 -23.72 7.20
CA PRO A 15 2.95 -22.55 6.40
C PRO A 15 2.07 -21.54 7.13
N LEU A 16 1.09 -21.98 7.90
CA LEU A 16 0.25 -21.10 8.73
C LEU A 16 1.06 -20.45 9.85
N LEU A 17 2.00 -21.16 10.47
CA LEU A 17 2.88 -20.58 11.48
C LEU A 17 3.78 -19.49 10.88
N LEU A 18 4.40 -19.77 9.73
CA LEU A 18 5.22 -18.78 9.02
C LEU A 18 4.41 -17.56 8.61
N HIS A 19 3.18 -17.77 8.12
CA HIS A 19 2.24 -16.71 7.81
C HIS A 19 1.98 -15.83 9.04
N VAL A 20 1.63 -16.41 10.19
CA VAL A 20 1.40 -15.68 11.45
C VAL A 20 2.61 -14.84 11.84
N ILE A 21 3.82 -15.41 11.82
CA ILE A 21 5.04 -14.70 12.23
C ILE A 21 5.31 -13.51 11.31
N ILE A 22 5.27 -13.73 10.00
CA ILE A 22 5.59 -12.70 8.99
C ILE A 22 4.53 -11.60 8.99
N GLU A 23 3.24 -11.97 9.01
CA GLU A 23 2.15 -11.00 9.00
C GLU A 23 2.05 -10.24 10.32
N THR A 24 2.39 -10.83 11.47
CA THR A 24 2.40 -10.10 12.75
C THR A 24 3.42 -8.95 12.72
N ALA A 25 4.63 -9.20 12.21
CA ALA A 25 5.63 -8.15 12.05
C ALA A 25 5.16 -7.05 11.08
N ALA A 26 4.50 -7.43 9.99
CA ALA A 26 3.91 -6.49 9.04
C ALA A 26 2.79 -5.66 9.69
N ALA A 27 1.83 -6.30 10.35
CA ALA A 27 0.69 -5.67 11.03
C ALA A 27 1.14 -4.61 12.04
N PHE A 28 2.13 -4.94 12.87
CA PHE A 28 2.71 -3.97 13.81
C PHE A 28 3.37 -2.78 13.11
N THR A 29 3.92 -2.96 11.91
CA THR A 29 4.46 -1.83 11.15
C THR A 29 3.35 -0.92 10.63
N PHE A 30 2.21 -1.46 10.19
CA PHE A 30 1.03 -0.67 9.80
C PHE A 30 0.40 0.06 10.99
N ILE A 31 0.34 -0.58 12.16
CA ILE A 31 -0.29 -0.02 13.36
C ILE A 31 0.57 1.06 14.01
N PHE A 32 1.86 0.77 14.25
CA PHE A 32 2.72 1.67 15.03
C PHE A 32 3.52 2.66 14.16
N LYS A 33 3.64 2.40 12.85
CA LYS A 33 4.44 3.23 11.92
C LYS A 33 3.76 3.39 10.55
N PRO A 34 2.48 3.83 10.48
CA PRO A 34 1.74 3.95 9.21
C PRO A 34 2.48 4.82 8.19
N SER A 35 3.09 5.94 8.62
CA SER A 35 3.80 6.83 7.70
C SER A 35 5.00 6.19 6.98
N ARG A 36 5.58 5.08 7.48
CA ARG A 36 6.66 4.35 6.79
C ARG A 36 6.17 3.53 5.60
N GLN A 37 4.86 3.32 5.47
CA GLN A 37 4.26 2.63 4.34
C GLN A 37 4.07 3.54 3.13
N LEU A 38 4.26 4.85 3.32
CA LEU A 38 4.08 5.86 2.29
C LEU A 38 5.41 6.20 1.59
N PRO A 39 5.36 6.59 0.30
CA PRO A 39 6.55 7.09 -0.38
C PRO A 39 7.09 8.36 0.30
N PRO A 40 8.41 8.62 0.23
CA PRO A 40 9.04 9.77 0.89
C PRO A 40 8.39 11.13 0.53
N SER A 41 7.88 11.27 -0.70
CA SER A 41 7.17 12.47 -1.16
C SER A 41 5.92 12.79 -0.36
N LEU A 42 5.22 11.77 0.15
CA LEU A 42 4.04 11.92 1.00
C LEU A 42 4.40 11.91 2.50
N SER A 43 5.58 11.39 2.86
CA SER A 43 6.06 11.38 4.24
C SER A 43 6.70 12.70 4.68
N SER A 44 7.24 13.50 3.75
CA SER A 44 7.98 14.75 4.05
C SER A 44 7.10 16.02 4.11
N ALA A 45 5.81 15.92 3.81
CA ALA A 45 4.86 17.01 4.00
C ALA A 45 4.55 17.18 5.50
N ASN A 46 5.54 17.65 6.26
CA ASN A 46 5.36 18.16 7.60
C ASN A 46 5.32 19.69 7.51
N PRO A 47 4.16 20.34 7.69
CA PRO A 47 4.01 21.78 7.46
C PRO A 47 4.76 22.67 8.48
N ASP A 48 5.32 22.10 9.55
CA ASP A 48 5.82 22.85 10.72
C ASP A 48 7.35 23.07 10.80
N LYS A 49 8.11 22.86 9.71
CA LYS A 49 9.52 23.29 9.68
C LYS A 49 9.73 24.48 8.76
N THR A 50 9.38 25.64 9.28
CA THR A 50 9.89 26.94 8.83
C THR A 50 11.42 26.93 8.89
N SER A 51 12.03 27.27 7.76
CA SER A 51 13.39 27.80 7.58
C SER A 51 14.60 26.96 8.04
N SER A 52 15.13 26.16 7.11
CA SER A 52 16.58 26.09 6.80
C SER A 52 16.76 25.48 5.40
N PRO A 53 17.58 26.04 4.50
CA PRO A 53 17.75 25.50 3.15
C PRO A 53 18.51 24.16 3.21
N PRO A 54 18.01 23.08 2.59
CA PRO A 54 18.78 21.86 2.46
C PRO A 54 19.80 22.03 1.34
N SER A 55 21.07 21.80 1.67
CA SER A 55 22.10 21.46 0.70
C SER A 55 21.59 20.30 -0.16
N GLN A 56 21.39 20.56 -1.44
CA GLN A 56 20.92 19.61 -2.41
C GLN A 56 22.01 18.57 -2.66
N THR A 57 21.80 17.35 -2.19
CA THR A 57 22.41 16.17 -2.80
C THR A 57 21.28 15.39 -3.47
N SER A 58 21.02 15.73 -4.72
CA SER A 58 20.08 15.04 -5.59
C SER A 58 20.50 13.60 -5.80
N CYS A 59 19.57 12.64 -5.71
CA CYS A 59 19.60 11.48 -6.58
C CYS A 59 18.25 10.75 -6.62
N ALA A 60 17.85 10.41 -7.84
CA ALA A 60 16.72 9.57 -8.26
C ALA A 60 15.31 10.20 -8.19
N ALA A 61 14.94 10.81 -9.31
CA ALA A 61 13.57 11.16 -9.67
C ALA A 61 12.67 9.91 -9.68
N GLN A 62 11.66 9.91 -8.81
CA GLN A 62 10.53 8.98 -8.88
C GLN A 62 9.44 9.63 -9.74
N THR A 63 9.48 9.40 -11.04
CA THR A 63 8.38 9.80 -11.95
C THR A 63 7.19 8.88 -11.71
N GLN A 64 6.29 9.28 -10.81
CA GLN A 64 4.93 8.74 -10.78
C GLN A 64 4.10 9.51 -11.80
N THR A 65 3.87 8.89 -12.95
CA THR A 65 2.80 9.28 -13.86
C THR A 65 1.47 8.84 -13.21
N GLN A 66 0.92 9.67 -12.32
CA GLN A 66 -0.48 9.52 -11.90
C GLN A 66 -1.37 10.13 -13.00
N SER A 67 -1.68 9.34 -14.03
CA SER A 67 -2.89 9.56 -14.82
C SER A 67 -3.98 8.67 -14.23
N SER A 68 -4.60 9.12 -13.14
CA SER A 68 -5.90 8.60 -12.72
C SER A 68 -6.86 9.78 -12.66
N SER A 69 -7.28 10.22 -13.84
CA SER A 69 -8.52 10.98 -14.01
C SER A 69 -9.64 10.05 -13.55
N TYR A 70 -10.01 10.14 -12.28
CA TYR A 70 -11.29 9.63 -11.79
C TYR A 70 -12.34 10.63 -12.25
N ASP A 71 -12.83 10.41 -13.46
CA ASP A 71 -13.95 11.12 -14.02
C ASP A 71 -15.22 10.63 -13.32
N SER A 72 -15.75 11.44 -12.40
CA SER A 72 -16.97 11.19 -11.64
C SER A 72 -18.21 11.45 -12.51
N HIS A 73 -18.31 10.73 -13.63
CA HIS A 73 -19.50 10.71 -14.47
C HIS A 73 -20.55 9.76 -13.90
N LEU A 74 -21.28 10.19 -12.86
CA LEU A 74 -22.62 9.67 -12.54
C LEU A 74 -23.38 10.63 -11.60
N SER A 75 -23.67 11.82 -12.12
CA SER A 75 -24.79 12.65 -11.65
C SER A 75 -25.43 13.36 -12.84
N ARG A 76 -26.10 12.56 -13.67
CA ARG A 76 -27.01 13.04 -14.71
C ARG A 76 -28.38 13.31 -14.06
N ARG A 77 -28.58 14.52 -13.52
CA ARG A 77 -29.91 15.03 -13.20
C ARG A 77 -30.25 16.20 -14.12
N PHE A 78 -31.19 15.91 -15.00
CA PHE A 78 -32.22 16.75 -15.61
C PHE A 78 -32.06 18.28 -15.52
N ILE A 79 -31.84 18.90 -16.69
CA ILE A 79 -31.96 20.34 -16.94
C ILE A 79 -33.39 20.63 -17.42
N PRO A 80 -34.15 21.56 -16.82
CA PRO A 80 -35.19 22.29 -17.51
C PRO A 80 -34.60 23.59 -18.11
N SER A 81 -34.77 23.74 -19.42
CA SER A 81 -34.36 24.88 -20.24
C SER A 81 -35.21 26.11 -19.95
N SER A 82 -34.61 27.30 -19.86
CA SER A 82 -35.29 28.59 -20.04
C SER A 82 -34.32 29.74 -20.39
N PRO A 83 -34.83 30.84 -20.98
CA PRO A 83 -34.19 31.53 -22.10
C PRO A 83 -33.33 32.74 -21.73
N SER A 84 -32.46 33.11 -22.68
CA SER A 84 -31.46 34.17 -22.68
C SER A 84 -32.03 35.60 -22.70
N PRO A 85 -31.31 36.58 -22.12
CA PRO A 85 -31.38 38.00 -22.50
C PRO A 85 -30.09 38.55 -23.18
N PRO A 86 -30.17 39.72 -23.84
CA PRO A 86 -29.25 40.20 -24.90
C PRO A 86 -27.98 40.96 -24.43
N PRO A 87 -27.07 41.34 -25.35
CA PRO A 87 -25.73 41.86 -25.03
C PRO A 87 -25.64 43.39 -24.99
N SER A 88 -24.82 43.90 -24.08
CA SER A 88 -24.32 45.29 -23.98
C SER A 88 -23.27 45.32 -22.86
N SER A 89 -22.16 46.04 -22.87
CA SER A 89 -21.41 46.88 -23.81
C SER A 89 -20.14 47.28 -23.06
N ASP A 90 -19.01 47.36 -23.78
CA ASP A 90 -17.76 48.07 -23.51
C ASP A 90 -17.46 48.60 -22.10
N GLY A 91 -16.38 48.09 -21.51
CA GLY A 91 -15.76 48.62 -20.29
C GLY A 91 -14.31 48.17 -20.16
N ILE A 92 -13.38 49.01 -20.65
CA ILE A 92 -11.94 48.92 -20.43
C ILE A 92 -11.65 49.02 -18.92
N ALA A 93 -11.05 47.98 -18.34
CA ALA A 93 -10.46 48.03 -17.00
C ALA A 93 -9.21 47.13 -16.92
N THR A 94 -8.07 47.82 -16.90
CA THR A 94 -6.85 47.62 -16.09
C THR A 94 -6.46 46.21 -15.60
N PRO A 95 -5.24 45.73 -15.89
CA PRO A 95 -4.70 44.52 -15.27
C PRO A 95 -4.19 44.84 -13.86
N THR A 96 -5.02 44.64 -12.83
CA THR A 96 -4.54 44.58 -11.44
C THR A 96 -4.05 43.17 -11.15
N ASN A 97 -2.74 43.08 -11.07
CA ASN A 97 -1.93 41.93 -10.69
C ASN A 97 -2.01 41.72 -9.17
N GLU A 98 -2.94 40.89 -8.69
CA GLU A 98 -2.96 40.36 -7.32
C GLU A 98 -3.41 38.90 -7.34
N THR A 99 -2.48 38.00 -7.66
CA THR A 99 -2.63 36.56 -7.40
C THR A 99 -2.09 36.26 -6.00
N ASP A 100 -2.78 36.74 -4.96
CA ASP A 100 -2.66 36.21 -3.59
C ASP A 100 -3.67 35.07 -3.43
N VAL A 101 -3.36 33.94 -4.07
CA VAL A 101 -4.21 32.74 -4.06
C VAL A 101 -3.87 31.88 -2.85
N ASP A 102 -4.69 32.02 -1.80
CA ASP A 102 -5.18 30.95 -0.90
C ASP A 102 -4.21 29.79 -0.53
N ASP A 103 -3.01 30.12 -0.05
CA ASP A 103 -2.06 29.15 0.52
C ASP A 103 -2.57 28.42 1.79
N GLY A 104 -3.65 28.93 2.40
CA GLY A 104 -4.25 28.36 3.61
C GLY A 104 -5.12 27.13 3.34
N LYS A 105 -5.91 27.15 2.27
CA LYS A 105 -6.83 26.05 1.93
C LYS A 105 -6.09 24.78 1.51
N THR A 106 -5.03 24.90 0.73
CA THR A 106 -4.26 23.75 0.22
C THR A 106 -3.58 22.95 1.34
N LYS A 107 -3.08 23.62 2.38
CA LYS A 107 -2.47 22.98 3.55
C LYS A 107 -3.49 22.21 4.40
N SER A 108 -4.71 22.73 4.53
CA SER A 108 -5.80 22.06 5.25
C SER A 108 -6.23 20.78 4.56
N GLU A 109 -6.40 20.82 3.23
CA GLU A 109 -6.79 19.66 2.41
C GLU A 109 -5.73 18.55 2.46
N ALA A 110 -4.45 18.90 2.33
CA ALA A 110 -3.35 17.94 2.41
C ALA A 110 -3.26 17.25 3.79
N THR A 111 -3.55 17.99 4.87
CA THR A 111 -3.56 17.45 6.23
C THR A 111 -4.71 16.46 6.43
N THR A 112 -5.88 16.76 5.88
CA THR A 112 -7.05 15.87 5.93
C THR A 112 -6.79 14.58 5.16
N ALA A 113 -6.31 14.67 3.92
CA ALA A 113 -5.97 13.50 3.11
C ALA A 113 -4.95 12.59 3.80
N ARG A 114 -3.95 13.17 4.50
CA ARG A 114 -2.97 12.40 5.25
C ARG A 114 -3.60 11.61 6.41
N LYS A 115 -4.50 12.23 7.16
CA LYS A 115 -5.24 11.56 8.24
C LYS A 115 -6.07 10.39 7.69
N GLU A 116 -6.74 10.58 6.56
CA GLU A 116 -7.52 9.52 5.90
C GLU A 116 -6.63 8.33 5.49
N VAL A 117 -5.46 8.61 4.90
CA VAL A 117 -4.49 7.57 4.53
C VAL A 117 -3.99 6.81 5.77
N ASP A 118 -3.68 7.49 6.87
CA ASP A 118 -3.25 6.84 8.11
C ASP A 118 -4.37 5.94 8.69
N LEU A 119 -5.64 6.36 8.61
CA LEU A 119 -6.78 5.53 9.01
C LEU A 119 -6.94 4.28 8.14
N ILE A 120 -6.75 4.41 6.82
CA ILE A 120 -6.77 3.27 5.90
C ILE A 120 -5.65 2.28 6.27
N LEU A 121 -4.43 2.78 6.52
CA LEU A 121 -3.30 1.94 6.91
C LEU A 121 -3.53 1.22 8.25
N LEU A 122 -4.13 1.91 9.23
CA LEU A 122 -4.53 1.30 10.49
C LEU A 122 -5.56 0.17 10.29
N ASN A 123 -6.55 0.38 9.41
CA ASN A 123 -7.53 -0.66 9.06
C ASN A 123 -6.86 -1.88 8.40
N TYR A 124 -5.88 -1.66 7.51
CA TYR A 124 -5.07 -2.75 6.94
C TYR A 124 -4.27 -3.50 8.02
N GLY A 125 -3.71 -2.79 9.01
CA GLY A 125 -3.04 -3.42 10.14
C GLY A 125 -3.98 -4.30 10.99
N GLY A 126 -5.21 -3.83 11.23
CA GLY A 126 -6.25 -4.60 11.90
C GLY A 126 -6.64 -5.86 11.12
N LEU A 127 -6.80 -5.75 9.79
CA LEU A 127 -7.11 -6.87 8.91
C LEU A 127 -6.04 -7.97 8.98
N LEU A 128 -4.75 -7.60 8.96
CA LEU A 128 -3.62 -8.53 9.14
C LEU A 128 -3.59 -9.18 10.53
N LEU A 129 -4.05 -8.48 11.57
CA LEU A 129 -4.14 -9.08 12.90
C LEU A 129 -5.29 -10.09 12.99
N THR A 130 -6.42 -9.81 12.33
CA THR A 130 -7.54 -10.73 12.24
C THR A 130 -7.18 -12.01 11.47
N SER A 131 -6.46 -11.89 10.34
CA SER A 131 -5.96 -13.06 9.59
C SER A 131 -5.03 -13.94 10.45
N ASN A 132 -4.17 -13.31 11.26
CA ASN A 132 -3.33 -14.01 12.22
C ASN A 132 -4.13 -14.71 13.32
N LEU A 133 -5.18 -14.07 13.85
CA LEU A 133 -6.03 -14.69 14.87
C LEU A 133 -6.73 -15.93 14.32
N ILE A 134 -7.26 -15.88 13.10
CA ILE A 134 -7.83 -17.04 12.41
C ILE A 134 -6.78 -18.16 12.30
N SER A 135 -5.58 -17.83 11.85
CA SER A 135 -4.48 -18.79 11.71
C SER A 135 -4.08 -19.41 13.06
N LEU A 136 -4.04 -18.63 14.14
CA LEU A 136 -3.76 -19.10 15.50
C LEU A 136 -4.83 -20.08 16.01
N VAL A 137 -6.12 -19.82 15.70
CA VAL A 137 -7.20 -20.77 16.02
C VAL A 137 -6.94 -22.12 15.37
N PHE A 138 -6.57 -22.16 14.08
CA PHE A 138 -6.28 -23.42 13.37
C PHE A 138 -4.97 -24.08 13.82
N LEU A 139 -3.95 -23.31 14.19
CA LEU A 139 -2.70 -23.84 14.75
C LEU A 139 -2.92 -24.52 16.11
N ALA A 140 -3.79 -23.94 16.95
CA ALA A 140 -4.15 -24.48 18.25
C ALA A 140 -4.98 -25.78 18.18
N ARG A 141 -5.58 -26.10 17.04
CA ARG A 141 -6.32 -27.36 16.85
C ARG A 141 -5.36 -28.54 16.85
N PRO A 142 -5.68 -29.67 17.50
CA PRO A 142 -4.78 -30.84 17.55
C PRO A 142 -4.62 -31.51 16.18
N VAL A 143 -5.69 -31.57 15.39
CA VAL A 143 -5.73 -32.19 14.07
C VAL A 143 -5.89 -31.09 13.01
N PHE A 144 -5.15 -31.22 11.91
CA PHE A 144 -5.27 -30.38 10.73
C PHE A 144 -6.22 -31.10 9.75
N ASP A 145 -7.42 -30.56 9.55
CA ASP A 145 -8.52 -31.20 8.82
C ASP A 145 -8.91 -30.42 7.55
N ASP A 146 -9.86 -30.95 6.77
CA ASP A 146 -10.28 -30.39 5.48
C ASP A 146 -10.66 -28.90 5.58
N LEU A 147 -11.29 -28.50 6.68
CA LEU A 147 -11.64 -27.11 6.94
C LEU A 147 -10.39 -26.24 7.10
N ALA A 148 -9.38 -26.72 7.85
CA ALA A 148 -8.10 -26.03 7.96
C ALA A 148 -7.39 -25.94 6.60
N GLY A 149 -7.51 -26.97 5.76
CA GLY A 149 -7.02 -26.98 4.38
C GLY A 149 -7.69 -25.91 3.51
N LEU A 150 -9.02 -25.82 3.52
CA LEU A 150 -9.78 -24.80 2.79
C LEU A 150 -9.45 -23.37 3.27
N VAL A 151 -9.30 -23.18 4.58
CA VAL A 151 -8.87 -21.88 5.13
C VAL A 151 -7.46 -21.56 4.68
N SER A 152 -6.54 -22.52 4.68
CA SER A 152 -5.19 -22.33 4.14
C SER A 152 -5.21 -21.89 2.68
N LEU A 153 -6.08 -22.47 1.84
CA LEU A 153 -6.27 -22.06 0.44
C LEU A 153 -6.83 -20.64 0.31
N CYS A 154 -7.80 -20.29 1.15
CA CYS A 154 -8.35 -18.93 1.20
C CYS A 154 -7.25 -17.91 1.55
N MET A 155 -6.44 -18.20 2.57
CA MET A 155 -5.31 -17.36 2.98
C MET A 155 -4.23 -17.28 1.89
N ALA A 156 -4.01 -18.37 1.15
CA ALA A 156 -3.08 -18.37 0.02
C ALA A 156 -3.50 -17.35 -1.06
N SER A 157 -4.81 -17.22 -1.34
CA SER A 157 -5.32 -16.31 -2.36
C SER A 157 -4.95 -14.84 -2.10
N TYR A 158 -4.86 -14.44 -0.83
CA TYR A 158 -4.46 -13.09 -0.43
C TYR A 158 -3.04 -12.75 -0.91
N HIS A 159 -2.10 -13.70 -0.92
CA HIS A 159 -0.71 -13.45 -1.28
C HIS A 159 -0.47 -13.21 -2.78
N VAL A 160 -1.48 -13.46 -3.63
CA VAL A 160 -1.40 -13.17 -5.07
C VAL A 160 -1.22 -11.67 -5.32
N TRP A 161 -1.97 -10.81 -4.61
CA TRP A 161 -1.91 -9.36 -4.81
C TRP A 161 -0.57 -8.73 -4.37
N PRO A 162 -0.05 -9.01 -3.17
CA PRO A 162 1.28 -8.56 -2.76
C PRO A 162 2.40 -9.06 -3.66
N ALA A 163 2.34 -10.32 -4.13
CA ALA A 163 3.29 -10.86 -5.09
C ALA A 163 3.23 -10.11 -6.43
N TRP A 164 2.02 -9.88 -6.96
CA TRP A 164 1.82 -9.09 -8.17
C TRP A 164 2.36 -7.66 -8.02
N ARG A 165 2.09 -6.99 -6.89
CA ARG A 165 2.61 -5.65 -6.58
C ARG A 165 4.14 -5.62 -6.52
N ALA A 166 4.78 -6.65 -5.98
CA ALA A 166 6.23 -6.74 -5.96
C ALA A 166 6.80 -6.94 -7.38
N LEU A 167 6.16 -7.79 -8.18
CA LEU A 167 6.54 -8.04 -9.56
C LEU A 167 6.41 -6.79 -10.44
N THR A 168 5.31 -6.05 -10.33
CA THR A 168 5.13 -4.79 -11.09
C THR A 168 6.18 -3.76 -10.70
N ARG A 169 6.50 -3.62 -9.41
CA ARG A 169 7.61 -2.77 -8.95
C ARG A 169 8.94 -3.17 -9.57
N MET A 170 9.29 -4.46 -9.56
CA MET A 170 10.54 -4.94 -10.19
C MET A 170 10.60 -4.65 -11.69
N ARG A 171 9.49 -4.83 -12.41
CA ARG A 171 9.41 -4.51 -13.85
C ARG A 171 9.63 -3.02 -14.12
N LEU A 172 9.06 -2.16 -13.29
CA LEU A 172 9.28 -0.71 -13.39
C LEU A 172 10.73 -0.32 -13.08
N TYR A 173 11.34 -0.94 -12.06
CA TYR A 173 12.76 -0.71 -11.76
C TYR A 173 13.67 -1.19 -12.88
N ALA A 174 13.42 -2.37 -13.46
CA ALA A 174 14.20 -2.88 -14.58
C ALA A 174 14.15 -1.93 -15.79
N ALA A 175 12.95 -1.47 -16.17
CA ALA A 175 12.78 -0.50 -17.25
C ALA A 175 13.47 0.85 -16.96
N ALA A 176 13.51 1.29 -15.71
CA ALA A 176 14.23 2.50 -15.31
C ALA A 176 15.75 2.33 -15.38
N VAL A 177 16.28 1.16 -15.00
CA VAL A 177 17.72 0.85 -15.08
C VAL A 177 18.18 0.83 -16.55
N GLU A 178 17.41 0.20 -17.44
CA GLU A 178 17.72 0.17 -18.88
C GLU A 178 17.80 1.57 -19.50
N ARG A 179 16.94 2.49 -19.06
CA ARG A 179 16.99 3.90 -19.51
C ARG A 179 18.18 4.69 -18.97
N ASN A 180 18.74 4.27 -17.84
CA ASN A 180 19.83 4.97 -17.15
C ASN A 180 21.16 4.19 -17.22
N ALA A 181 21.43 3.53 -18.36
CA ALA A 181 22.47 2.51 -18.61
C ALA A 181 23.95 2.84 -18.33
N GLY A 182 24.28 3.58 -17.26
CA GLY A 182 25.65 3.83 -16.79
C GLY A 182 25.85 3.69 -15.27
N GLY A 183 24.79 3.44 -14.48
CA GLY A 183 24.89 3.37 -13.02
C GLY A 183 24.85 1.95 -12.47
N THR A 184 26.00 1.27 -12.36
CA THR A 184 26.15 0.00 -11.62
C THR A 184 26.07 0.24 -10.10
N GLY A 185 24.91 0.70 -9.63
CA GLY A 185 24.61 0.85 -8.21
C GLY A 185 24.17 -0.48 -7.63
N ASN A 186 25.12 -1.29 -7.15
CA ASN A 186 24.89 -2.55 -6.46
C ASN A 186 24.28 -2.30 -5.05
N GLN A 187 23.08 -1.70 -4.99
CA GLN A 187 22.37 -1.42 -3.75
C GLN A 187 21.66 -2.69 -3.28
N LYS A 188 22.41 -3.53 -2.55
CA LYS A 188 21.92 -4.73 -1.85
C LYS A 188 21.03 -4.32 -0.67
N PHE A 189 19.83 -3.82 -0.94
CA PHE A 189 18.84 -3.61 0.12
C PHE A 189 18.20 -4.96 0.48
N LEU A 190 18.62 -5.54 1.61
CA LEU A 190 17.87 -6.56 2.35
C LEU A 190 16.52 -5.93 2.74
N GLY A 191 15.51 -6.05 1.87
CA GLY A 191 14.22 -5.37 2.01
C GLY A 191 13.59 -4.88 0.71
N GLY A 192 14.25 -5.08 -0.44
CA GLY A 192 13.73 -4.67 -1.75
C GLY A 192 12.51 -5.49 -2.24
N PRO A 193 11.88 -5.06 -3.35
CA PRO A 193 10.73 -5.75 -3.95
C PRO A 193 10.98 -7.24 -4.25
N ALA A 194 12.21 -7.62 -4.56
CA ALA A 194 12.58 -9.02 -4.81
C ALA A 194 12.40 -9.90 -3.55
N LEU A 195 12.88 -9.45 -2.38
CA LEU A 195 12.68 -10.20 -1.13
C LEU A 195 11.19 -10.29 -0.77
N HIS A 196 10.45 -9.19 -0.95
CA HIS A 196 9.00 -9.16 -0.75
C HIS A 196 8.30 -10.19 -1.64
N LEU A 197 8.71 -10.29 -2.92
CA LEU A 197 8.18 -11.31 -3.84
C LEU A 197 8.49 -12.73 -3.34
N VAL A 198 9.74 -13.02 -2.98
CA VAL A 198 10.16 -14.35 -2.52
C VAL A 198 9.35 -14.77 -1.30
N ILE A 199 9.17 -13.88 -0.33
CA ILE A 199 8.38 -14.14 0.88
C ILE A 199 6.94 -14.50 0.51
N HIS A 200 6.28 -13.68 -0.33
CA HIS A 200 4.88 -13.94 -0.69
C HIS A 200 4.70 -15.18 -1.57
N LEU A 201 5.64 -15.48 -2.48
CA LEU A 201 5.60 -16.72 -3.26
C LEU A 201 5.85 -17.95 -2.37
N GLY A 202 6.75 -17.84 -1.39
CA GLY A 202 6.97 -18.91 -0.41
C GLY A 202 5.74 -19.18 0.44
N LEU A 203 5.09 -18.13 0.96
CA LEU A 203 3.84 -18.26 1.70
C LEU A 203 2.70 -18.79 0.84
N LEU A 204 2.54 -18.28 -0.39
CA LEU A 204 1.55 -18.76 -1.35
C LEU A 204 1.73 -20.26 -1.61
N GLY A 205 2.95 -20.69 -1.99
CA GLY A 205 3.26 -22.08 -2.27
C GLY A 205 3.07 -22.99 -1.05
N GLY A 206 3.53 -22.54 0.13
CA GLY A 206 3.39 -23.26 1.38
C GLY A 206 1.91 -23.44 1.79
N LEU A 207 1.11 -22.38 1.72
CA LEU A 207 -0.31 -22.44 2.09
C LEU A 207 -1.15 -23.24 1.09
N VAL A 208 -0.83 -23.16 -0.21
CA VAL A 208 -1.44 -24.04 -1.22
C VAL A 208 -1.09 -25.48 -0.94
N TRP A 209 0.20 -25.78 -0.71
CA TRP A 209 0.65 -27.12 -0.36
C TRP A 209 -0.07 -27.65 0.88
N ALA A 210 -0.11 -26.88 1.97
CA ALA A 210 -0.83 -27.26 3.18
C ALA A 210 -2.32 -27.50 2.92
N GLY A 211 -2.94 -26.71 2.04
CA GLY A 211 -4.35 -26.81 1.72
C GLY A 211 -4.73 -28.05 0.89
N VAL A 212 -3.87 -28.47 -0.05
CA VAL A 212 -4.14 -29.61 -0.95
C VAL A 212 -3.61 -30.95 -0.43
N SER A 213 -2.83 -30.95 0.65
CA SER A 213 -2.21 -32.15 1.22
C SER A 213 -2.88 -32.66 2.50
N VAL A 214 -3.97 -32.02 2.91
CA VAL A 214 -4.90 -32.55 3.93
C VAL A 214 -5.77 -33.62 3.30
#